data_AF-A0A3M0XYK4-F1
#
_entry.id   AF-A0A3M0XYK4-F1
#
_cell.length_a   1.000
_cell.length_b   1.000
_cell.length_c   1.000
_cell.angle_alpha   90.00
_cell.angle_beta   90.00
_cell.angle_gamma   90.00
#
_symmetry.space_group_name_H-M   'P 1'
#
loop_
_entity.id
_entity.type
_entity.pdbx_description
1 polymer ?
#
loop_
_entity_poly.entity_id
_entity_poly.type
_entity_poly.pdbx_seq_one_letter_code
_entity_poly.pdbx_strand_id
1 'polypeptide(L)'
;MEVLIPYLSEWFLNKQEHFTAFAQADSRIEGWFKAELLVLFNRLVASQVIERFEREVNIPSPRDGRRKQIDFRLYIQGQEHLCELKALCISQAAGTPRNLHFYFRDDHVGLIKDFKKLDELGHSNKWVIGFVYPTPGLNEWNKVLSSLPSTLRHWRPITNPSDFPNWVYIAIWKG
;
A
#
# COMPACT_ATOMS: atom_id res chain seq x y z
N MET A 1 -12.15 3.38 -3.50
CA MET A 1 -10.90 2.59 -3.72
C MET A 1 -11.15 1.18 -4.26
N GLU A 2 -12.13 0.43 -3.76
CA GLU A 2 -12.37 -0.96 -4.22
C GLU A 2 -12.55 -1.07 -5.74
N VAL A 3 -13.23 -0.10 -6.37
CA VAL A 3 -13.37 0.00 -7.83
C VAL A 3 -12.03 0.13 -8.58
N LEU A 4 -10.94 0.51 -7.91
CA LEU A 4 -9.60 0.62 -8.50
C LEU A 4 -8.81 -0.69 -8.50
N ILE A 5 -9.25 -1.71 -7.76
CA ILE A 5 -8.51 -2.98 -7.64
C ILE A 5 -8.22 -3.60 -9.02
N PRO A 6 -9.19 -3.75 -9.94
CA PRO A 6 -8.92 -4.34 -11.25
C PRO A 6 -7.88 -3.56 -12.04
N TYR A 7 -7.94 -2.22 -12.00
CA TYR A 7 -7.02 -1.34 -12.71
C TYR A 7 -5.60 -1.41 -12.13
N LEU A 8 -5.46 -1.46 -10.80
CA LEU A 8 -4.18 -1.64 -10.13
C LEU A 8 -3.56 -2.99 -10.51
N SER A 9 -4.35 -4.06 -10.42
CA SER A 9 -3.91 -5.40 -10.81
C SER A 9 -3.48 -5.44 -12.26
N GLU A 10 -4.32 -5.02 -13.21
CA GLU A 10 -3.96 -4.99 -14.64
C GLU A 10 -2.68 -4.19 -14.91
N TRP A 11 -2.55 -3.01 -14.28
CA TRP A 11 -1.41 -2.12 -14.49
C TRP A 11 -0.08 -2.74 -14.04
N PHE A 12 -0.05 -3.39 -12.88
CA PHE A 12 1.17 -3.90 -12.27
C PHE A 12 1.45 -5.37 -12.59
N LEU A 13 0.42 -6.18 -12.88
CA LEU A 13 0.61 -7.58 -13.24
C LEU A 13 1.36 -7.78 -14.57
N ASN A 14 1.37 -6.76 -15.43
CA ASN A 14 2.15 -6.75 -16.66
C ASN A 14 3.63 -6.34 -16.45
N LYS A 15 4.10 -6.19 -15.21
CA LYS A 15 5.45 -5.67 -14.89
C LYS A 15 6.37 -6.67 -14.17
N GLN A 16 6.15 -7.97 -14.38
CA GLN A 16 6.90 -9.05 -13.72
C GLN A 16 8.42 -8.86 -13.72
N GLU A 17 9.00 -8.43 -14.84
CA GLU A 17 10.45 -8.23 -14.97
C GLU A 17 10.98 -7.22 -13.94
N HIS A 18 10.24 -6.15 -13.67
CA HIS A 18 10.62 -5.11 -12.71
C HIS A 18 10.60 -5.66 -11.28
N PHE A 19 9.51 -6.33 -10.89
CA PHE A 19 9.40 -6.93 -9.56
C PHE A 19 10.46 -7.99 -9.31
N THR A 20 10.75 -8.80 -10.33
CA THR A 20 11.81 -9.81 -10.27
C THR A 20 13.17 -9.15 -10.09
N ALA A 21 13.48 -8.10 -10.85
CA ALA A 21 14.72 -7.35 -10.72
C ALA A 21 14.85 -6.69 -9.33
N PHE A 22 13.78 -6.07 -8.83
CA PHE A 22 13.78 -5.46 -7.49
C PHE A 22 13.98 -6.49 -6.39
N ALA A 23 13.35 -7.67 -6.49
CA ALA A 23 13.54 -8.76 -5.55
C ALA A 23 14.98 -9.31 -5.62
N GLN A 24 15.54 -9.54 -6.81
CA GLN A 24 16.93 -10.01 -6.95
C GLN A 24 17.94 -9.02 -6.37
N ALA A 25 17.70 -7.72 -6.56
CA ALA A 25 18.50 -6.66 -5.96
C ALA A 25 18.13 -6.36 -4.48
N ASP A 26 17.20 -7.11 -3.90
CA ASP A 26 16.60 -6.92 -2.57
C ASP A 26 16.31 -5.43 -2.23
N SER A 27 15.69 -4.74 -3.19
CA SER A 27 15.58 -3.28 -3.19
C SER A 27 14.14 -2.80 -3.02
N ARG A 28 13.97 -1.79 -2.15
CA ARG A 28 12.69 -1.11 -1.90
C ARG A 28 12.60 0.13 -2.77
N ILE A 29 11.81 0.08 -3.85
CA ILE A 29 11.73 1.18 -4.82
C ILE A 29 10.36 1.87 -4.74
N GLU A 30 10.00 2.44 -3.57
CA GLU A 30 8.74 3.19 -3.38
C GLU A 30 8.55 4.31 -4.40
N GLY A 31 9.64 5.01 -4.77
CA GLY A 31 9.58 6.09 -5.77
C GLY A 31 9.10 5.64 -7.14
N TRP A 32 9.47 4.42 -7.57
CA TRP A 32 9.00 3.86 -8.84
C TRP A 32 7.52 3.52 -8.77
N PHE A 33 7.06 2.88 -7.70
CA PHE A 33 5.63 2.60 -7.50
C PHE A 33 4.79 3.88 -7.47
N LYS A 34 5.30 4.93 -6.82
CA LYS A 34 4.64 6.24 -6.79
C LYS A 34 4.54 6.83 -8.19
N ALA A 35 5.61 6.78 -8.99
CA ALA A 35 5.60 7.24 -10.37
C ALA A 35 4.61 6.46 -11.25
N GLU A 36 4.58 5.13 -11.12
CA GLU A 36 3.63 4.26 -11.82
C GLU A 36 2.17 4.57 -11.46
N LEU A 37 1.88 4.79 -10.17
CA LEU A 37 0.55 5.19 -9.71
C LEU A 37 0.16 6.58 -10.23
N LEU A 38 1.10 7.53 -10.34
CA LEU A 38 0.82 8.83 -10.94
C LEU A 38 0.39 8.68 -12.41
N VAL A 39 1.08 7.84 -13.18
CA VAL A 39 0.71 7.57 -14.58
C VAL A 39 -0.66 6.91 -14.65
N LEU A 40 -0.90 5.89 -13.84
CA LEU A 40 -2.18 5.19 -13.78
C LEU A 40 -3.32 6.14 -13.40
N PHE A 41 -3.19 6.90 -12.32
CA PHE A 41 -4.25 7.80 -11.86
C PHE A 41 -4.56 8.90 -12.87
N ASN A 42 -3.56 9.44 -13.58
CA ASN A 42 -3.82 10.37 -14.68
C ASN A 42 -4.67 9.73 -15.80
N ARG A 43 -4.39 8.47 -16.15
CA ARG A 43 -5.23 7.73 -17.13
C ARG A 43 -6.64 7.51 -16.62
N LEU A 44 -6.78 7.16 -15.34
CA LEU A 44 -8.09 6.92 -14.72
C LEU A 44 -8.91 8.20 -14.54
N VAL A 45 -8.27 9.35 -14.40
CA VAL A 45 -8.93 10.67 -14.48
C VAL A 45 -9.41 10.94 -15.90
N ALA A 46 -8.56 10.72 -16.91
CA ALA A 46 -8.93 10.91 -18.32
C ALA A 46 -10.09 9.99 -18.75
N SER A 47 -10.17 8.77 -18.20
CA SER A 47 -11.26 7.83 -18.42
C SER A 47 -12.44 7.96 -17.44
N GLN A 48 -12.46 9.02 -16.61
CA GLN A 48 -13.53 9.32 -15.67
C GLN A 48 -13.82 8.22 -14.61
N VAL A 49 -12.85 7.36 -14.33
CA VAL A 49 -12.93 6.36 -13.24
C VAL A 49 -12.60 7.01 -11.89
N ILE A 50 -11.69 7.98 -11.90
CA ILE A 50 -11.36 8.85 -10.76
C ILE A 50 -11.75 10.27 -11.17
N GLU A 51 -12.36 11.05 -10.27
CA GLU A 51 -12.74 12.43 -10.56
C GLU A 51 -11.50 13.34 -10.62
N ARG A 52 -10.63 13.20 -9.62
CA ARG A 52 -9.35 13.89 -9.51
C ARG A 52 -8.49 13.23 -8.44
N PHE A 53 -7.19 13.57 -8.43
CA PHE A 53 -6.31 13.19 -7.35
C PHE A 53 -5.28 14.29 -7.04
N GLU A 54 -4.78 14.28 -5.81
CA GLU A 54 -3.71 15.13 -5.31
C GLU A 54 -2.59 14.23 -4.76
N ARG A 55 -1.35 14.71 -4.80
CA ARG A 55 -0.17 14.00 -4.29
C ARG A 55 0.46 14.76 -3.13
N GLU A 56 1.09 14.03 -2.20
CA GLU A 56 1.89 14.60 -1.10
C GLU A 56 1.11 15.64 -0.25
N VAL A 57 -0.17 15.38 -0.05
CA VAL A 57 -1.07 16.35 0.60
C VAL A 57 -0.86 16.37 2.09
N ASN A 58 -0.92 17.56 2.69
CA ASN A 58 -0.80 17.73 4.13
C ASN A 58 -2.20 17.85 4.75
N ILE A 59 -2.63 16.81 5.48
CA ILE A 59 -3.93 16.75 6.14
C ILE A 59 -3.78 17.14 7.62
N PRO A 60 -4.58 18.09 8.13
CA PRO A 60 -4.61 18.38 9.56
C PRO A 60 -5.09 17.17 10.37
N SER A 61 -4.34 16.79 11.39
CA SER A 61 -4.71 15.76 12.35
C SER A 61 -5.50 16.40 13.51
N PRO A 62 -6.77 16.01 13.74
CA PRO A 62 -7.54 16.51 14.88
C PRO A 62 -6.98 16.04 16.22
N ARG A 63 -6.13 15.00 16.24
CA ARG A 63 -5.56 14.42 17.46
C ARG A 63 -4.50 15.31 18.10
N ASP A 64 -3.61 15.88 17.30
CA ASP A 64 -2.43 16.61 17.77
C ASP A 64 -2.29 18.02 17.14
N GLY A 65 -3.23 18.42 16.28
CA GLY A 65 -3.21 19.69 15.56
C GLY A 65 -2.11 19.82 14.51
N ARG A 66 -1.29 18.76 14.31
CA ARG A 66 -0.19 18.76 13.34
C ARG A 66 -0.69 18.36 11.95
N ARG A 67 0.09 18.67 10.92
CA ARG A 67 -0.17 18.18 9.57
C ARG A 67 0.53 16.84 9.36
N LYS A 68 -0.18 15.90 8.73
CA LYS A 68 0.36 14.61 8.31
C LYS A 68 0.36 14.58 6.77
N GLN A 69 1.52 14.30 6.19
CA GLN A 69 1.62 14.14 4.75
C GLN A 69 1.11 12.76 4.34
N ILE A 70 0.24 12.75 3.33
CA ILE A 70 -0.34 11.56 2.72
C ILE A 70 0.10 11.49 1.25
N ASP A 71 0.50 10.29 0.81
CA ASP A 71 1.03 10.09 -0.54
C ASP A 71 0.01 10.48 -1.61
N PHE A 72 -1.24 10.05 -1.46
CA PHE A 72 -2.32 10.36 -2.40
C PHE A 72 -3.65 10.67 -1.71
N ARG A 73 -4.37 11.62 -2.30
CA ARG A 73 -5.78 11.90 -2.00
C ARG A 73 -6.57 11.75 -3.29
N LEU A 74 -7.47 10.78 -3.31
CA LEU A 74 -8.26 10.41 -4.49
C LEU A 74 -9.73 10.80 -4.28
N TYR A 75 -10.39 11.26 -5.33
CA TYR A 75 -11.83 11.53 -5.33
C TYR A 75 -12.52 10.56 -6.28
N ILE A 76 -13.37 9.71 -5.72
CA ILE A 76 -13.98 8.59 -6.43
C ILE A 76 -15.43 8.50 -5.98
N GLN A 77 -16.38 8.58 -6.92
CA GLN A 77 -17.82 8.45 -6.64
C GLN A 77 -18.31 9.46 -5.58
N GLY A 78 -17.83 10.70 -5.64
CA GLY A 78 -18.12 11.78 -4.71
C GLY A 78 -17.49 11.62 -3.33
N GLN A 79 -16.66 10.60 -3.13
CA GLN A 79 -16.01 10.30 -1.86
C GLN A 79 -14.51 10.61 -1.93
N GLU A 80 -14.00 11.19 -0.85
CA GLU A 80 -12.57 11.38 -0.66
C GLU A 80 -11.95 10.10 -0.09
N HIS A 81 -10.78 9.71 -0.60
CA HIS A 81 -9.99 8.57 -0.14
C HIS A 81 -8.54 8.98 0.12
N LEU A 82 -8.05 8.77 1.35
CA LEU A 82 -6.66 9.00 1.72
C LEU A 82 -5.86 7.69 1.58
N CYS A 83 -4.74 7.73 0.84
CA CYS A 83 -3.98 6.54 0.51
C CYS A 83 -2.49 6.70 0.79
N GLU A 84 -1.92 5.76 1.54
CA GLU A 84 -0.48 5.57 1.70
C GLU A 84 0.04 4.47 0.78
N LEU A 85 1.29 4.61 0.36
CA LEU A 85 2.00 3.65 -0.46
C LEU A 85 3.14 3.01 0.33
N LYS A 86 3.30 1.69 0.18
CA LYS A 86 4.44 0.95 0.72
C LYS A 86 5.03 -0.03 -0.29
N ALA A 87 6.35 -0.10 -0.33
CA ALA A 87 7.08 -1.16 -1.02
C ALA A 87 7.66 -2.14 0.01
N LEU A 88 7.23 -3.40 -0.06
CA LEU A 88 7.62 -4.47 0.85
C LEU A 88 8.44 -5.51 0.08
N CYS A 89 9.73 -5.23 -0.12
CA CYS A 89 10.66 -6.22 -0.64
C CYS A 89 10.96 -7.25 0.46
N ILE A 90 10.45 -8.48 0.31
CA ILE A 90 10.62 -9.58 1.27
C ILE A 90 11.58 -10.68 0.77
N SER A 91 12.33 -10.39 -0.30
CA SER A 91 13.13 -11.40 -1.01
C SER A 91 14.29 -11.96 -0.19
N GLN A 92 14.89 -11.13 0.67
CA GLN A 92 16.12 -11.42 1.41
C GLN A 92 17.31 -11.86 0.51
N ALA A 93 17.29 -11.56 -0.79
CA ALA A 93 18.30 -12.03 -1.74
C ALA A 93 19.71 -11.52 -1.43
N ALA A 94 19.83 -10.34 -0.83
CA ALA A 94 21.09 -9.78 -0.35
C ALA A 94 21.43 -10.18 1.11
N GLY A 95 20.81 -11.25 1.64
CA GLY A 95 21.00 -11.72 3.01
C GLY A 95 20.41 -10.81 4.09
N THR A 96 19.51 -9.90 3.72
CA THR A 96 18.94 -8.95 4.69
C THR A 96 17.85 -9.60 5.54
N PRO A 97 17.61 -9.11 6.77
CA PRO A 97 16.56 -9.65 7.63
C PRO A 97 15.14 -9.18 7.23
N ARG A 98 14.98 -8.56 6.06
CA ARG A 98 13.71 -8.00 5.58
C ARG A 98 12.79 -9.10 5.09
N ASN A 99 12.23 -9.86 6.03
CA ASN A 99 11.11 -10.75 5.79
C ASN A 99 9.78 -9.99 5.98
N LEU A 100 8.66 -10.69 5.87
CA LEU A 100 7.35 -10.05 6.06
C LEU A 100 7.20 -9.42 7.45
N HIS A 101 7.69 -10.08 8.50
CA HIS A 101 7.59 -9.58 9.88
C HIS A 101 8.32 -8.24 10.07
N PHE A 102 9.39 -7.97 9.33
CA PHE A 102 10.11 -6.71 9.36
C PHE A 102 9.17 -5.52 9.09
N TYR A 103 8.27 -5.64 8.13
CA TYR A 103 7.34 -4.57 7.73
C TYR A 103 6.12 -4.43 8.65
N PHE A 104 5.91 -5.36 9.58
CA PHE A 104 4.82 -5.30 10.57
C PHE A 104 5.35 -4.89 11.96
N ARG A 105 6.43 -4.12 11.99
CA ARG A 105 6.98 -3.49 13.19
C ARG A 105 6.57 -2.03 13.27
N ASP A 106 6.54 -1.52 14.50
CA ASP A 106 6.28 -0.11 14.80
C ASP A 106 7.55 0.74 14.61
N ASP A 107 8.05 0.79 13.37
CA ASP A 107 9.25 1.52 13.01
C ASP A 107 9.01 2.46 11.81
N HIS A 108 10.05 3.12 11.33
CA HIS A 108 9.93 4.10 10.24
C HIS A 108 9.67 3.49 8.86
N VAL A 109 9.73 2.17 8.74
CA VAL A 109 9.66 1.45 7.47
C VAL A 109 8.50 0.46 7.39
N GLY A 110 7.82 0.21 8.52
CA GLY A 110 6.70 -0.70 8.62
C GLY A 110 5.32 -0.06 8.45
N LEU A 111 4.35 -0.90 8.08
CA LEU A 111 2.94 -0.57 7.86
C LEU A 111 2.24 -0.04 9.12
N ILE A 112 2.69 -0.46 10.31
CA ILE A 112 2.07 -0.05 11.58
C ILE A 112 2.10 1.47 11.75
N LYS A 113 3.19 2.12 11.33
CA LYS A 113 3.31 3.57 11.39
C LYS A 113 2.29 4.26 10.49
N ASP A 114 2.04 3.72 9.30
CA ASP A 114 1.07 4.29 8.36
C ASP A 114 -0.37 4.06 8.82
N PHE A 115 -0.68 2.88 9.36
CA PHE A 115 -1.99 2.60 9.98
C PHE A 115 -2.28 3.59 11.10
N LYS A 116 -1.33 3.77 12.03
CA LYS A 116 -1.44 4.77 13.10
C LYS A 116 -1.59 6.18 12.55
N LYS A 117 -0.75 6.57 11.59
CA LYS A 117 -0.81 7.90 10.95
C LYS A 117 -2.19 8.17 10.36
N LEU A 118 -2.77 7.20 9.67
CA LEU A 118 -4.08 7.32 9.06
C LEU A 118 -5.20 7.33 10.10
N ASP A 119 -5.12 6.52 11.16
CA ASP A 119 -6.10 6.53 12.26
C ASP A 119 -6.13 7.85 13.05
N GLU A 120 -5.06 8.63 12.99
CA GLU A 120 -5.04 9.99 13.56
C GLU A 120 -5.87 10.99 12.74
N LEU A 121 -6.24 10.65 11.51
CA LEU A 121 -7.02 11.50 10.62
C LEU A 121 -8.52 11.19 10.76
N GLY A 122 -9.34 12.23 10.90
CA GLY A 122 -10.79 12.12 11.05
C GLY A 122 -11.56 11.73 9.77
N HIS A 123 -10.93 10.99 8.84
CA HIS A 123 -11.52 10.58 7.56
C HIS A 123 -12.01 9.14 7.62
N SER A 124 -13.14 8.85 6.98
CA SER A 124 -13.73 7.49 6.94
C SER A 124 -13.06 6.55 5.95
N ASN A 125 -12.52 7.09 4.86
CA ASN A 125 -11.96 6.33 3.75
C ASN A 125 -10.44 6.41 3.76
N LYS A 126 -9.80 5.54 4.54
CA LYS A 126 -8.34 5.49 4.66
C LYS A 126 -7.82 4.16 4.13
N TRP A 127 -6.72 4.22 3.40
CA TRP A 127 -6.22 3.09 2.64
C TRP A 127 -4.69 3.02 2.68
N VAL A 128 -4.18 1.79 2.63
CA VAL A 128 -2.77 1.55 2.32
C VAL A 128 -2.70 0.65 1.09
N ILE A 129 -1.82 0.98 0.16
CA ILE A 129 -1.48 0.16 -1.00
C ILE A 129 -0.05 -0.33 -0.80
N GLY A 130 0.12 -1.64 -0.65
CA GLY A 130 1.41 -2.28 -0.44
C GLY A 130 1.75 -3.18 -1.60
N PHE A 131 2.93 -2.98 -2.16
CA PHE A 131 3.51 -3.88 -3.14
C PHE A 131 4.45 -4.84 -2.42
N VAL A 132 4.01 -6.08 -2.19
CA VAL A 132 4.80 -7.13 -1.55
C VAL A 132 5.44 -7.99 -2.63
N TYR A 133 6.77 -8.03 -2.66
CA TYR A 133 7.51 -8.78 -3.68
C TYR A 133 8.74 -9.47 -3.08
N PRO A 134 8.89 -10.80 -3.26
CA PRO A 134 7.92 -11.73 -3.85
C PRO A 134 6.62 -11.85 -3.04
N THR A 135 5.63 -12.57 -3.59
CA THR A 135 4.37 -12.83 -2.89
C THR A 135 4.60 -13.67 -1.63
N PRO A 136 4.07 -13.26 -0.48
CA PRO A 136 4.24 -14.02 0.76
C PRO A 136 3.41 -15.29 0.75
N GLY A 137 3.87 -16.32 1.46
CA GLY A 137 3.06 -17.50 1.71
C GLY A 137 1.83 -17.16 2.57
N LEU A 138 0.67 -17.74 2.26
CA LEU A 138 -0.59 -17.45 2.95
C LEU A 138 -0.52 -17.66 4.47
N ASN A 139 0.19 -18.70 4.92
CA ASN A 139 0.37 -18.97 6.35
C ASN A 139 1.21 -17.89 7.04
N GLU A 140 2.26 -17.39 6.40
CA GLU A 140 3.09 -16.31 6.96
C GLU A 140 2.31 -15.00 6.99
N TRP A 141 1.55 -14.72 5.92
CA TRP A 141 0.66 -13.57 5.83
C TRP A 141 -0.37 -13.55 6.96
N ASN A 142 -1.07 -14.66 7.18
CA ASN A 142 -2.06 -14.76 8.25
C ASN A 142 -1.44 -14.63 9.65
N LYS A 143 -0.22 -15.14 9.84
CA LYS A 143 0.53 -14.98 11.10
C LYS A 143 0.83 -13.50 11.38
N VAL A 144 1.32 -12.73 10.40
CA VAL A 144 1.57 -11.29 10.63
C VAL A 144 0.30 -10.51 10.90
N LEU A 145 -0.79 -10.79 10.18
CA LEU A 145 -2.07 -10.13 10.43
C LEU A 145 -2.59 -10.43 11.84
N SER A 146 -2.44 -11.67 12.31
CA SER A 146 -2.84 -12.07 13.66
C SER A 146 -1.98 -11.41 14.75
N SER A 147 -0.73 -11.03 14.41
CA SER A 147 0.19 -10.34 15.31
C SER A 147 -0.06 -8.83 15.44
N LEU A 148 -0.97 -8.26 14.63
CA LEU A 148 -1.30 -6.84 14.71
C LEU A 148 -1.82 -6.48 16.12
N PRO A 149 -1.41 -5.32 16.67
CA PRO A 149 -1.96 -4.78 17.90
C PRO A 149 -3.49 -4.72 17.84
N SER A 150 -4.17 -4.98 18.95
CA SER A 150 -5.64 -4.98 19.01
C SER A 150 -6.26 -3.68 18.49
N THR A 151 -5.60 -2.55 18.72
CA THR A 151 -5.99 -1.21 18.25
C THR A 151 -5.87 -1.01 16.74
N LEU A 152 -5.22 -1.91 16.01
CA LEU A 152 -5.04 -1.85 14.55
C LEU A 152 -5.69 -3.03 13.82
N ARG A 153 -6.46 -3.89 14.51
CA ARG A 153 -7.13 -5.06 13.89
C ARG A 153 -8.26 -4.70 12.94
N HIS A 154 -8.72 -3.44 12.94
CA HIS A 154 -9.67 -2.93 11.95
C HIS A 154 -9.01 -2.73 10.58
N TRP A 155 -7.69 -2.53 10.52
CA TRP A 155 -6.94 -2.54 9.26
C TRP A 155 -6.91 -3.95 8.68
N ARG A 156 -7.69 -4.16 7.62
CA ARG A 156 -7.81 -5.47 6.98
C ARG A 156 -7.46 -5.37 5.50
N PRO A 157 -6.64 -6.30 4.98
CA PRO A 157 -6.48 -6.41 3.55
C PRO A 157 -7.80 -6.87 2.93
N ILE A 158 -8.21 -6.23 1.85
CA ILE A 158 -9.38 -6.60 1.04
C ILE A 158 -8.99 -7.48 -0.15
N THR A 159 -7.69 -7.68 -0.37
CA THR A 159 -7.08 -8.57 -1.35
C THR A 159 -6.45 -9.78 -0.65
N ASN A 160 -6.21 -10.88 -1.37
CA ASN A 160 -5.59 -12.10 -0.81
C ASN A 160 -4.32 -12.48 -1.61
N PRO A 161 -3.19 -12.82 -0.95
CA PRO A 161 -2.00 -13.31 -1.65
C PRO A 161 -2.25 -14.45 -2.64
N SER A 162 -3.24 -15.32 -2.39
CA SER A 162 -3.58 -16.44 -3.29
C SER A 162 -4.09 -16.01 -4.66
N ASP A 163 -4.59 -14.78 -4.78
CA ASP A 163 -5.22 -14.27 -6.00
C ASP A 163 -4.18 -13.62 -6.94
N PHE A 164 -2.91 -13.65 -6.55
CA PHE A 164 -1.81 -12.98 -7.21
C PHE A 164 -0.70 -13.98 -7.58
N PRO A 165 0.11 -13.68 -8.61
CA PRO A 165 1.22 -14.55 -8.98
C PRO A 165 2.29 -14.56 -7.88
N ASN A 166 3.21 -15.52 -7.92
CA ASN A 166 4.22 -15.71 -6.87
C ASN A 166 5.26 -14.56 -6.75
N TRP A 167 5.29 -13.62 -7.69
CA TRP A 167 6.31 -12.58 -7.78
C TRP A 167 5.85 -11.19 -7.28
N VAL A 168 4.55 -10.93 -7.21
CA VAL A 168 4.01 -9.74 -6.54
C VAL A 168 2.65 -10.04 -5.94
N TYR A 169 2.41 -9.50 -4.75
CA TYR A 169 1.10 -9.35 -4.17
C TYR A 169 0.82 -7.87 -3.94
N ILE A 170 -0.28 -7.38 -4.53
CA ILE A 170 -0.76 -6.01 -4.32
C ILE A 170 -1.75 -6.04 -3.17
N ALA A 171 -1.25 -5.75 -1.97
CA ALA A 171 -2.03 -5.70 -0.76
C ALA A 171 -2.76 -4.35 -0.65
N ILE A 172 -4.08 -4.37 -0.56
CA ILE A 172 -4.88 -3.15 -0.35
C ILE A 172 -5.56 -3.30 1.00
N TRP A 173 -5.25 -2.40 1.94
CA TRP A 173 -5.87 -2.37 3.26
C TRP A 173 -6.86 -1.23 3.37
N LYS A 174 -7.95 -1.50 4.09
CA LYS A 174 -8.96 -0.52 4.50
C LYS A 174 -8.92 -0.40 6.02
N GLY A 175 -8.96 0.83 6.53
CA GLY A 175 -9.03 1.13 7.97
C GLY A 175 -10.16 2.08 8.31
#